data_AF-A0A662DGP0-F1
#
_entry.id   AF-A0A662DGP0-F1
#
_cell.length_a   1.000
_cell.length_b   1.000
_cell.length_c   1.000
_cell.angle_alpha   90.00
_cell.angle_beta   90.00
_cell.angle_gamma   90.00
#
_symmetry.space_group_name_H-M   'P 1'
#
loop_
_entity.id
_entity.type
_entity.pdbx_description
1 polymer ?
#
loop_
_entity_poly.entity_id
_entity_poly.type
_entity_poly.pdbx_seq_one_letter_code
_entity_poly.pdbx_strand_id
1 'polypeptide(L)'
;MSEKFSPSLLGERNGLRRGYTTGTCAQAAAKAAAIMLTTGEIIKSVEVELPRGEKLCLPLIGQKIGENFAECGVIKDAGDDPDITDKVKVFCKVRITGRKEIAIKGGQGVGVVTKPGLAIPVGDSAINPVPRKMIIKELSPYIPSGKGLEVVISVPGGEELAKKTWNPRLGIVGGISIIGTTGIVEPKSTSAYRASISLCLNVALASGYKVVFITPGYVGERVL
;
A
#
# COMPACT_ATOMS: atom_id res chain seq x y z
N MET A 1 23.62 -12.89 16.90
CA MET A 1 23.12 -13.78 15.82
C MET A 1 22.12 -13.01 14.99
N SER A 2 22.52 -12.54 13.81
CA SER A 2 21.61 -11.90 12.86
C SER A 2 20.81 -12.98 12.15
N GLU A 3 19.58 -13.25 12.60
CA GLU A 3 18.66 -14.04 11.78
C GLU A 3 18.50 -13.35 10.44
N LYS A 4 18.83 -14.08 9.39
CA LYS A 4 18.84 -13.59 8.01
C LYS A 4 17.42 -13.17 7.65
N PHE A 5 17.18 -11.87 7.54
CA PHE A 5 16.07 -11.30 6.78
C PHE A 5 16.32 -11.62 5.30
N SER A 6 16.07 -12.86 4.91
CA SER A 6 16.26 -13.29 3.53
C SER A 6 14.98 -12.98 2.75
N PRO A 7 15.02 -12.06 1.77
CA PRO A 7 13.88 -11.79 0.90
C PRO A 7 13.58 -12.96 -0.06
N SER A 8 14.23 -14.12 0.11
CA SER A 8 13.93 -15.41 -0.54
C SER A 8 12.62 -16.05 -0.08
N LEU A 9 11.96 -15.52 0.96
CA LEU A 9 10.79 -16.17 1.59
C LEU A 9 9.53 -16.20 0.70
N LEU A 10 9.38 -15.26 -0.23
CA LEU A 10 8.24 -15.26 -1.18
C LEU A 10 8.47 -16.20 -2.38
N GLY A 11 9.67 -16.78 -2.49
CA GLY A 11 10.09 -17.61 -3.59
C GLY A 11 10.32 -16.83 -4.89
N GLU A 12 10.46 -17.58 -5.97
CA GLU A 12 10.71 -17.07 -7.31
C GLU A 12 9.61 -17.51 -8.28
N ARG A 13 9.43 -16.73 -9.34
CA ARG A 13 8.60 -17.08 -10.49
C ARG A 13 9.46 -16.99 -11.74
N ASN A 14 9.67 -18.13 -12.41
CA ASN A 14 10.55 -18.23 -13.58
C ASN A 14 11.98 -17.73 -13.32
N GLY A 15 12.54 -18.01 -12.13
CA GLY A 15 13.88 -17.56 -11.74
C GLY A 15 13.99 -16.07 -11.38
N LEU A 16 12.86 -15.36 -11.26
CA LEU A 16 12.80 -13.96 -10.84
C LEU A 16 12.22 -13.86 -9.44
N ARG A 17 12.86 -13.08 -8.57
CA ARG A 17 12.40 -12.83 -7.20
C ARG A 17 11.06 -12.12 -7.18
N ARG A 18 10.17 -12.62 -6.33
CA ARG A 18 8.96 -11.91 -5.92
C ARG A 18 9.28 -10.82 -4.92
N GLY A 19 8.43 -9.79 -4.92
CA GLY A 19 8.45 -8.71 -3.95
C GLY A 19 7.16 -8.66 -3.15
N TYR A 20 6.98 -7.57 -2.41
CA TYR A 20 5.78 -7.30 -1.65
C TYR A 20 5.21 -5.91 -1.96
N THR A 21 3.89 -5.81 -1.83
CA THR A 21 3.13 -4.66 -2.31
C THR A 21 3.23 -3.45 -1.37
N THR A 22 2.81 -2.26 -1.83
CA THR A 22 2.68 -1.09 -0.95
C THR A 22 1.65 -1.34 0.16
N GLY A 23 0.61 -2.14 -0.11
CA GLY A 23 -0.36 -2.62 0.88
C GLY A 23 0.28 -3.45 1.99
N THR A 24 1.19 -4.35 1.66
CA THR A 24 1.94 -5.16 2.64
C THR A 24 2.87 -4.30 3.49
N CYS A 25 3.54 -3.32 2.87
CA CYS A 25 4.38 -2.36 3.60
C CYS A 25 3.55 -1.58 4.62
N ALA A 26 2.37 -1.10 4.22
CA ALA A 26 1.45 -0.38 5.10
C ALA A 26 0.89 -1.27 6.21
N GLN A 27 0.51 -2.52 5.91
CA GLN A 27 0.09 -3.50 6.91
C GLN A 27 1.16 -3.69 7.99
N ALA A 28 2.40 -3.95 7.58
CA ALA A 28 3.51 -4.18 8.50
C ALA A 28 3.84 -2.93 9.32
N ALA A 29 3.94 -1.76 8.69
CA ALA A 29 4.17 -0.52 9.39
C ALA A 29 3.04 -0.22 10.41
N ALA A 30 1.77 -0.46 10.06
CA ALA A 30 0.65 -0.25 10.97
C ALA A 30 0.68 -1.22 12.16
N LYS A 31 0.93 -2.51 11.91
CA LYS A 31 1.06 -3.51 12.98
C LYS A 31 2.21 -3.17 13.93
N ALA A 32 3.37 -2.85 13.39
CA ALA A 32 4.53 -2.50 14.19
C ALA A 32 4.29 -1.24 15.02
N ALA A 33 3.70 -0.20 14.43
CA ALA A 33 3.31 1.00 15.16
C ALA A 33 2.33 0.67 16.29
N ALA A 34 1.33 -0.19 16.07
CA ALA A 34 0.42 -0.61 17.14
C ALA A 34 1.14 -1.38 18.26
N ILE A 35 2.03 -2.31 17.93
CA ILE A 35 2.86 -3.01 18.92
C ILE A 35 3.63 -1.99 19.75
N MET A 36 4.44 -1.13 19.11
CA MET A 36 5.25 -0.12 19.80
C MET A 36 4.40 0.84 20.66
N LEU A 37 3.21 1.21 20.19
CA LEU A 37 2.28 2.06 20.93
C LEU A 37 1.75 1.37 22.19
N THR A 38 1.47 0.07 22.12
CA THR A 38 0.93 -0.70 23.26
C THR A 38 1.98 -1.13 24.26
N THR A 39 3.20 -1.45 23.80
CA THR A 39 4.28 -1.94 24.67
C THR A 39 5.18 -0.82 25.17
N GLY A 40 5.25 0.31 24.47
CA GLY A 40 6.23 1.36 24.74
C GLY A 40 7.66 1.00 24.30
N GLU A 41 7.84 -0.11 23.58
CA GLU A 41 9.15 -0.62 23.16
C GLU A 41 9.38 -0.49 21.66
N ILE A 42 10.59 -0.07 21.27
CA ILE A 42 10.98 0.01 19.86
C ILE A 42 11.34 -1.39 19.33
N ILE A 43 10.64 -1.83 18.28
CA ILE A 43 10.92 -3.10 17.60
C ILE A 43 11.64 -2.89 16.25
N LYS A 44 12.47 -3.86 15.85
CA LYS A 44 13.30 -3.77 14.63
C LYS A 44 12.65 -4.42 13.40
N SER A 45 11.71 -5.32 13.61
CA SER A 45 11.00 -6.04 12.56
C SER A 45 9.62 -6.49 13.04
N VAL A 46 8.78 -6.87 12.09
CA VAL A 46 7.43 -7.37 12.38
C VAL A 46 7.03 -8.47 11.40
N GLU A 47 6.39 -9.51 11.91
CA GLU A 47 5.75 -10.54 11.09
C GLU A 47 4.31 -10.14 10.75
N VAL A 48 3.93 -10.26 9.48
CA VAL A 48 2.55 -10.08 9.00
C VAL A 48 2.08 -11.30 8.22
N GLU A 49 0.77 -11.55 8.25
CA GLU A 49 0.13 -12.61 7.45
C GLU A 49 -0.50 -12.03 6.18
N LEU A 50 -0.18 -12.59 5.03
CA LEU A 50 -0.70 -12.18 3.72
C LEU A 50 -2.05 -12.84 3.43
N PRO A 51 -2.85 -12.34 2.46
CA PRO A 51 -4.17 -12.87 2.12
C PRO A 51 -4.26 -14.38 1.83
N ARG A 52 -3.18 -15.05 1.42
CA ARG A 52 -3.17 -16.50 1.17
C ARG A 52 -2.51 -17.30 2.30
N GLY A 53 -2.25 -16.67 3.44
CA GLY A 53 -1.73 -17.30 4.65
C GLY A 53 -0.20 -17.30 4.76
N GLU A 54 0.52 -16.82 3.75
CA GLU A 54 1.98 -16.68 3.85
C GLU A 54 2.35 -15.67 4.93
N LYS A 55 3.42 -15.96 5.67
CA LYS A 55 3.97 -15.07 6.68
C LYS A 55 5.21 -14.38 6.16
N LEU A 56 5.31 -13.08 6.43
CA LEU A 56 6.43 -12.26 6.01
C LEU A 56 6.95 -11.44 7.17
N CYS A 57 8.23 -11.63 7.52
CA CYS A 57 8.93 -10.81 8.50
C CYS A 57 9.65 -9.65 7.81
N LEU A 58 9.26 -8.42 8.14
CA LEU A 58 9.72 -7.21 7.48
C LEU A 58 10.55 -6.33 8.43
N PRO A 59 11.73 -5.85 8.01
CA PRO A 59 12.51 -4.89 8.80
C PRO A 59 11.81 -3.53 8.80
N LEU A 60 11.98 -2.83 9.91
CA LEU A 60 11.36 -1.53 10.16
C LEU A 60 12.39 -0.41 10.10
N ILE A 61 11.95 0.77 9.64
CA ILE A 61 12.74 2.00 9.59
C ILE A 61 12.01 3.15 10.29
N GLY A 62 12.77 4.13 10.79
CA GLY A 62 12.22 5.39 11.32
C GLY A 62 11.25 5.20 12.48
N GLN A 63 11.51 4.23 13.36
CA GLN A 63 10.70 3.94 14.53
C GLN A 63 10.69 5.15 15.48
N LYS A 64 9.50 5.52 15.95
CA LYS A 64 9.29 6.60 16.90
C LYS A 64 8.09 6.29 17.79
N ILE A 65 8.25 6.49 19.09
CA ILE A 65 7.17 6.48 20.07
C ILE A 65 7.02 7.91 20.59
N GLY A 66 5.80 8.42 20.58
CA GLY A 66 5.41 9.67 21.20
C GLY A 66 4.36 9.44 22.28
N GLU A 67 3.85 10.52 22.86
CA GLU A 67 2.97 10.45 24.04
C GLU A 67 1.68 9.66 23.83
N ASN A 68 1.10 9.68 22.62
CA ASN A 68 -0.14 8.97 22.28
C ASN A 68 -0.13 8.38 20.86
N PHE A 69 1.07 8.19 20.31
CA PHE A 69 1.23 7.62 18.98
C PHE A 69 2.54 6.85 18.88
N ALA A 70 2.58 5.92 17.95
CA ALA A 70 3.84 5.39 17.46
C ALA A 70 3.84 5.42 15.93
N GLU A 71 5.03 5.45 15.35
CA GLU A 71 5.25 5.55 13.92
C GLU A 71 6.46 4.70 13.54
N CYS A 72 6.36 4.04 12.39
CA CYS A 72 7.50 3.44 11.70
C CYS A 72 7.17 3.30 10.22
N GLY A 73 8.16 2.90 9.44
CA GLY A 73 7.97 2.57 8.04
C GLY A 73 8.64 1.29 7.61
N VAL A 74 8.30 0.89 6.39
CA VAL A 74 8.88 -0.26 5.66
C VAL A 74 9.34 0.26 4.31
N ILE A 75 10.52 -0.19 3.88
CA ILE A 75 11.02 0.06 2.52
C ILE A 75 10.44 -1.03 1.62
N LYS A 76 9.71 -0.65 0.57
CA LYS A 76 9.19 -1.62 -0.40
C LYS A 76 10.32 -2.32 -1.15
N ASP A 77 10.19 -3.63 -1.32
CA ASP A 77 11.02 -4.44 -2.21
C ASP A 77 10.13 -5.11 -3.25
N ALA A 78 10.25 -4.68 -4.51
CA ALA A 78 9.49 -5.21 -5.63
C ALA A 78 10.05 -6.55 -6.18
N GLY A 79 11.14 -7.06 -5.61
CA GLY A 79 11.84 -8.20 -6.20
C GLY A 79 12.48 -7.79 -7.52
N ASP A 80 12.35 -8.63 -8.54
CA ASP A 80 12.87 -8.35 -9.88
C ASP A 80 11.80 -7.78 -10.84
N ASP A 81 10.64 -7.36 -10.32
CA ASP A 81 9.66 -6.62 -11.11
C ASP A 81 10.15 -5.19 -11.35
N PRO A 82 10.08 -4.66 -12.59
CA PRO A 82 10.42 -3.27 -12.90
C PRO A 82 9.32 -2.30 -12.41
N ASP A 83 8.96 -2.39 -11.14
CA ASP A 83 7.96 -1.56 -10.47
C ASP A 83 8.59 -0.23 -10.07
N ILE A 84 8.06 0.88 -10.58
CA ILE A 84 8.54 2.23 -10.26
C ILE A 84 8.39 2.59 -8.77
N THR A 85 7.55 1.85 -8.05
CA THR A 85 7.39 1.94 -6.60
C THR A 85 8.32 0.98 -5.85
N ASP A 86 9.40 0.47 -6.46
CA ASP A 86 10.46 -0.17 -5.68
C ASP A 86 11.15 0.87 -4.77
N LYS A 87 11.61 0.42 -3.61
CA LYS A 87 12.32 1.22 -2.58
C LYS A 87 11.57 2.41 -1.99
N VAL A 88 10.29 2.63 -2.31
CA VAL A 88 9.51 3.67 -1.60
C VAL A 88 9.45 3.32 -0.12
N LYS A 89 9.53 4.34 0.72
CA LYS A 89 9.33 4.22 2.17
C LYS A 89 7.85 4.45 2.46
N VAL A 90 7.18 3.43 3.00
CA VAL A 90 5.79 3.52 3.44
C VAL A 90 5.79 3.63 4.95
N PHE A 91 5.37 4.77 5.49
CA PHE A 91 5.23 5.02 6.92
C PHE A 91 3.78 4.87 7.36
N CYS A 92 3.58 4.41 8.59
CA CYS A 92 2.29 4.42 9.26
C CYS A 92 2.46 5.01 10.66
N LYS A 93 1.64 6.02 10.96
CA LYS A 93 1.45 6.55 12.31
C LYS A 93 0.15 6.00 12.87
N VAL A 94 0.21 5.39 14.05
CA VAL A 94 -0.94 4.87 14.76
C VAL A 94 -1.13 5.65 16.05
N ARG A 95 -2.35 6.11 16.30
CA ARG A 95 -2.75 6.87 17.49
C ARG A 95 -3.99 6.23 18.12
N ILE A 96 -4.04 6.20 19.46
CA ILE A 96 -5.25 5.83 20.19
C ILE A 96 -6.27 6.97 20.12
N THR A 97 -7.52 6.64 19.82
CA THR A 97 -8.64 7.60 19.81
C THR A 97 -9.72 7.20 20.82
N GLY A 98 -10.54 8.18 21.20
CA GLY A 98 -11.71 7.95 22.06
C GLY A 98 -12.93 7.37 21.33
N ARG A 99 -12.84 7.11 20.02
CA ARG A 99 -13.92 6.49 19.23
C ARG A 99 -13.68 4.99 19.16
N LYS A 100 -14.73 4.18 18.99
CA LYS A 100 -14.61 2.71 18.90
C LYS A 100 -14.19 2.19 17.51
N GLU A 101 -13.83 3.08 16.60
CA GLU A 101 -13.57 2.76 15.18
C GLU A 101 -12.07 2.75 14.87
N ILE A 102 -11.68 1.97 13.85
CA ILE A 102 -10.37 2.09 13.22
C ILE A 102 -10.52 3.01 12.01
N ALA A 103 -9.99 4.22 12.10
CA ALA A 103 -9.99 5.18 11.00
C ALA A 103 -8.66 5.08 10.23
N ILE A 104 -8.73 4.72 8.95
CA ILE A 104 -7.55 4.67 8.07
C ILE A 104 -7.60 5.84 7.09
N LYS A 105 -6.56 6.68 7.12
CA LYS A 105 -6.39 7.88 6.31
C LYS A 105 -5.06 7.87 5.56
N GLY A 106 -5.04 8.49 4.39
CA GLY A 106 -3.81 8.86 3.69
C GLY A 106 -3.26 10.19 4.23
N GLY A 107 -1.96 10.22 4.43
CA GLY A 107 -1.17 11.42 4.70
C GLY A 107 -0.35 11.81 3.48
N GLN A 108 0.83 12.38 3.73
CA GLN A 108 1.72 12.87 2.67
C GLN A 108 2.01 11.80 1.61
N GLY A 109 1.88 12.14 0.33
CA GLY A 109 2.24 11.29 -0.80
C GLY A 109 1.37 10.06 -1.02
N VAL A 110 0.26 9.91 -0.28
CA VAL A 110 -0.83 9.00 -0.61
C VAL A 110 -1.88 9.77 -1.40
N GLY A 111 -2.25 9.25 -2.57
CA GLY A 111 -3.14 9.95 -3.47
C GLY A 111 -4.57 10.03 -2.95
N VAL A 112 -5.37 10.92 -3.55
CA VAL A 112 -6.82 11.05 -3.33
C VAL A 112 -7.56 10.76 -4.63
N VAL A 113 -8.65 10.01 -4.55
CA VAL A 113 -9.48 9.66 -5.70
C VAL A 113 -10.37 10.83 -6.08
N THR A 114 -10.34 11.23 -7.35
CA THR A 114 -11.08 12.37 -7.92
C THR A 114 -12.03 11.98 -9.05
N LYS A 115 -11.91 10.77 -9.58
CA LYS A 115 -12.79 10.23 -10.63
C LYS A 115 -13.53 8.98 -10.14
N PRO A 116 -14.75 8.73 -10.63
CA PRO A 116 -15.48 7.50 -10.33
C PRO A 116 -14.87 6.28 -11.04
N GLY A 117 -15.32 5.07 -10.68
CA GLY A 117 -14.95 3.82 -11.35
C GLY A 117 -13.83 3.02 -10.68
N LEU A 118 -13.21 3.57 -9.64
CA LEU A 118 -12.33 2.81 -8.74
C LEU A 118 -13.14 2.17 -7.60
N ALA A 119 -12.55 1.18 -6.94
CA ALA A 119 -13.14 0.55 -5.74
C ALA A 119 -13.14 1.47 -4.49
N ILE A 120 -12.59 2.67 -4.63
CA ILE A 120 -12.47 3.68 -3.57
C ILE A 120 -13.35 4.87 -3.97
N PRO A 121 -14.19 5.40 -3.06
CA PRO A 121 -15.03 6.55 -3.34
C PRO A 121 -14.24 7.80 -3.73
N VAL A 122 -14.88 8.70 -4.48
CA VAL A 122 -14.33 10.03 -4.76
C VAL A 122 -14.21 10.83 -3.46
N GLY A 123 -13.08 11.50 -3.27
CA GLY A 123 -12.73 12.24 -2.04
C GLY A 123 -11.91 11.43 -1.04
N ASP A 124 -11.88 10.10 -1.17
CA ASP A 124 -11.14 9.24 -0.25
C ASP A 124 -9.67 9.05 -0.66
N SER A 125 -8.83 8.78 0.33
CA SER A 125 -7.43 8.38 0.12
C SER A 125 -7.35 7.07 -0.66
N ALA A 126 -6.41 7.00 -1.62
CA ALA A 126 -6.13 5.90 -2.54
C ALA A 126 -5.51 4.67 -1.83
N ILE A 127 -6.18 4.19 -0.79
CA ILE A 127 -5.87 3.00 0.00
C ILE A 127 -6.92 1.95 -0.33
N ASN A 128 -6.54 0.93 -1.08
CA ASN A 128 -7.46 -0.05 -1.62
C ASN A 128 -8.15 -0.91 -0.54
N PRO A 129 -9.31 -1.50 -0.83
CA PRO A 129 -10.07 -2.28 0.16
C PRO A 129 -9.29 -3.45 0.78
N VAL A 130 -8.47 -4.16 0.00
CA VAL A 130 -7.69 -5.30 0.50
C VAL A 130 -6.62 -4.83 1.52
N PRO A 131 -5.75 -3.85 1.21
CA PRO A 131 -4.87 -3.26 2.21
C PRO A 131 -5.58 -2.74 3.47
N ARG A 132 -6.75 -2.09 3.33
CA ARG A 132 -7.55 -1.66 4.49
C ARG A 132 -7.94 -2.85 5.38
N LYS A 133 -8.44 -3.93 4.79
CA LYS A 133 -8.80 -5.16 5.51
C LYS A 133 -7.59 -5.80 6.20
N MET A 134 -6.44 -5.85 5.52
CA MET A 134 -5.18 -6.37 6.07
C MET A 134 -4.75 -5.57 7.30
N ILE A 135 -4.77 -4.23 7.22
CA ILE A 135 -4.44 -3.35 8.34
C ILE A 135 -5.41 -3.55 9.51
N ILE A 136 -6.73 -3.56 9.26
CA ILE A 136 -7.74 -3.75 10.31
C ILE A 136 -7.55 -5.09 11.02
N LYS A 137 -7.29 -6.18 10.28
CA LYS A 137 -7.04 -7.51 10.84
C LYS A 137 -5.85 -7.48 11.81
N GLU A 138 -4.74 -6.86 11.41
CA GLU A 138 -3.53 -6.80 12.24
C GLU A 138 -3.66 -5.86 13.44
N LEU A 139 -4.49 -4.82 13.34
CA LEU A 139 -4.68 -3.85 14.43
C LEU A 139 -5.67 -4.31 15.49
N SER A 140 -6.64 -5.15 15.13
CA SER A 140 -7.72 -5.59 16.03
C SER A 140 -7.24 -6.08 17.41
N PRO A 141 -6.16 -6.88 17.54
CA PRO A 141 -5.66 -7.34 18.84
C PRO A 141 -5.08 -6.24 19.75
N TYR A 142 -4.74 -5.07 19.19
CA TYR A 142 -4.04 -3.99 19.88
C TYR A 142 -4.97 -2.83 20.27
N ILE A 143 -6.27 -2.95 20.03
CA ILE A 143 -7.25 -1.92 20.36
C ILE A 143 -7.56 -1.97 21.86
N PRO A 144 -7.32 -0.89 22.63
CA PRO A 144 -7.72 -0.86 24.04
C PRO A 144 -9.25 -0.90 24.19
N SER A 145 -9.74 -1.51 25.27
CA SER A 145 -11.18 -1.59 25.54
C SER A 145 -11.85 -0.22 25.52
N GLY A 146 -12.97 -0.12 24.79
CA GLY A 146 -13.75 1.11 24.64
C GLY A 146 -13.11 2.21 23.80
N LYS A 147 -11.92 1.97 23.22
CA LYS A 147 -11.18 2.91 22.37
C LYS A 147 -11.12 2.40 20.92
N GLY A 148 -10.38 3.11 20.09
CA GLY A 148 -10.16 2.80 18.69
C GLY A 148 -8.83 3.39 18.24
N LEU A 149 -8.52 3.27 16.95
CA LEU A 149 -7.23 3.64 16.40
C LEU A 149 -7.40 4.56 15.19
N GLU A 150 -6.56 5.58 15.10
CA GLU A 150 -6.35 6.30 13.85
C GLU A 150 -5.03 5.87 13.24
N VAL A 151 -5.07 5.53 11.96
CA VAL A 151 -3.93 5.10 11.16
C VAL A 151 -3.74 6.10 10.03
N VAL A 152 -2.59 6.76 10.00
CA VAL A 152 -2.20 7.66 8.91
C VAL A 152 -1.06 7.04 8.14
N ILE A 153 -1.32 6.68 6.88
CA ILE A 153 -0.33 6.08 5.98
C ILE A 153 0.30 7.20 5.17
N SER A 154 1.62 7.29 5.14
CA SER A 154 2.36 8.31 4.38
C SER A 154 3.46 7.69 3.53
N VAL A 155 3.70 8.28 2.36
CA VAL A 155 4.76 7.89 1.43
C VAL A 155 5.55 9.14 1.07
N PRO A 156 6.64 9.47 1.79
CA PRO A 156 7.50 10.60 1.43
C PRO A 156 7.99 10.50 -0.02
N GLY A 157 7.82 11.56 -0.80
CA GLY A 157 8.11 11.57 -2.24
C GLY A 157 7.06 10.90 -3.14
N GLY A 158 5.96 10.39 -2.56
CA GLY A 158 4.90 9.71 -3.30
C GLY A 158 4.17 10.59 -4.30
N GLU A 159 4.06 11.90 -4.06
CA GLU A 159 3.45 12.85 -4.99
C GLU A 159 4.23 12.95 -6.31
N GLU A 160 5.54 13.16 -6.25
CA GLU A 160 6.40 13.21 -7.43
C GLU A 160 6.46 11.86 -8.14
N LEU A 161 6.48 10.77 -7.37
CA LEU A 161 6.47 9.43 -7.94
C LEU A 161 5.18 9.14 -8.71
N ALA A 162 4.03 9.57 -8.19
CA ALA A 162 2.72 9.34 -8.79
C ALA A 162 2.61 9.91 -10.21
N LYS A 163 3.29 11.02 -10.52
CA LYS A 163 3.34 11.63 -11.86
C LYS A 163 3.90 10.68 -12.92
N LYS A 164 4.71 9.70 -12.50
CA LYS A 164 5.31 8.67 -13.38
C LYS A 164 4.54 7.35 -13.38
N THR A 165 3.35 7.32 -12.79
CA THR A 165 2.48 6.13 -12.70
C THR A 165 1.20 6.31 -13.52
N TRP A 166 0.32 5.30 -13.48
CA TRP A 166 -1.03 5.39 -14.05
C TRP A 166 -2.01 6.22 -13.19
N ASN A 167 -1.63 6.62 -11.98
CA ASN A 167 -2.51 7.33 -11.05
C ASN A 167 -3.18 8.59 -11.65
N PRO A 168 -2.48 9.50 -12.35
CA PRO A 168 -3.11 10.68 -12.94
C PRO A 168 -4.23 10.32 -13.92
N ARG A 169 -4.06 9.25 -14.71
CA ARG A 169 -5.08 8.78 -15.68
C ARG A 169 -6.30 8.25 -14.96
N LEU A 170 -6.09 7.49 -13.88
CA LEU A 170 -7.13 6.94 -13.02
C LEU A 170 -7.85 8.00 -12.16
N GLY A 171 -7.42 9.26 -12.22
CA GLY A 171 -7.99 10.32 -11.38
C GLY A 171 -7.51 10.23 -9.93
N ILE A 172 -6.29 9.77 -9.69
CA ILE A 172 -5.66 9.77 -8.37
C ILE A 172 -4.61 10.87 -8.34
N VAL A 173 -4.77 11.84 -7.44
CA VAL A 173 -3.95 13.06 -7.37
C VAL A 173 -3.23 13.18 -6.03
N GLY A 174 -2.09 13.88 -5.99
CA GLY A 174 -1.34 14.17 -4.74
C GLY A 174 -0.52 13.01 -4.18
N GLY A 175 -0.49 11.84 -4.83
CA GLY A 175 0.26 10.70 -4.31
C GLY A 175 0.03 9.36 -5.01
N ILE A 176 0.79 8.36 -4.56
CA ILE A 176 0.66 6.98 -5.03
C ILE A 176 -0.50 6.26 -4.34
N SER A 177 -0.87 5.10 -4.87
CA SER A 177 -1.90 4.25 -4.30
C SER A 177 -1.29 3.19 -3.37
N ILE A 178 -1.93 2.93 -2.24
CA ILE A 178 -1.62 1.81 -1.34
C ILE A 178 -2.46 0.62 -1.81
N ILE A 179 -1.84 -0.31 -2.53
CA ILE A 179 -2.52 -1.37 -3.28
C ILE A 179 -1.82 -2.72 -3.09
N GLY A 180 -2.52 -3.80 -3.44
CA GLY A 180 -2.03 -5.16 -3.36
C GLY A 180 -3.17 -6.10 -2.97
N THR A 181 -3.50 -7.06 -3.84
CA THR A 181 -4.61 -8.00 -3.60
C THR A 181 -4.15 -9.28 -2.90
N THR A 182 -2.93 -9.74 -3.22
CA THR A 182 -2.30 -10.93 -2.62
C THR A 182 -1.23 -10.57 -1.60
N GLY A 183 -0.88 -9.28 -1.48
CA GLY A 183 0.29 -8.82 -0.72
C GLY A 183 1.64 -9.07 -1.42
N ILE A 184 1.66 -9.76 -2.56
CA ILE A 184 2.88 -10.16 -3.28
C ILE A 184 2.96 -9.41 -4.62
N VAL A 185 4.16 -8.95 -4.97
CA VAL A 185 4.50 -8.45 -6.31
C VAL A 185 5.04 -9.62 -7.11
N GLU A 186 4.34 -9.97 -8.19
CA GLU A 186 4.73 -11.02 -9.13
C GLU A 186 5.50 -10.39 -10.30
N PRO A 187 6.75 -10.79 -10.56
CA PRO A 187 7.56 -10.17 -11.61
C PRO A 187 6.98 -10.40 -13.00
N LYS A 188 6.96 -9.35 -13.84
CA LYS A 188 6.50 -9.37 -15.24
C LYS A 188 5.11 -10.00 -15.39
N SER A 189 4.19 -9.63 -14.50
CA SER A 189 2.89 -10.27 -14.43
C SER A 189 1.87 -9.75 -15.46
N THR A 190 1.51 -10.60 -16.43
CA THR A 190 0.41 -10.32 -17.39
C THR A 190 -0.93 -10.05 -16.69
N SER A 191 -1.19 -10.69 -15.54
CA SER A 191 -2.43 -10.45 -14.79
C SER A 191 -2.45 -9.07 -14.15
N ALA A 192 -1.31 -8.58 -13.65
CA ALA A 192 -1.19 -7.20 -13.14
C ALA A 192 -1.37 -6.19 -14.28
N TYR A 193 -0.79 -6.44 -15.45
CA TYR A 193 -0.97 -5.61 -16.63
C TYR A 193 -2.45 -5.53 -17.07
N ARG A 194 -3.14 -6.69 -17.16
CA ARG A 194 -4.58 -6.74 -17.47
C ARG A 194 -5.41 -5.98 -16.43
N ALA A 195 -5.11 -6.14 -15.14
CA ALA A 195 -5.81 -5.44 -14.07
C ALA A 195 -5.68 -3.91 -14.21
N SER A 196 -4.50 -3.40 -14.58
CA SER A 196 -4.29 -1.96 -14.84
C SER A 196 -5.15 -1.44 -16.00
N ILE A 197 -5.28 -2.22 -17.09
CA ILE A 197 -6.18 -1.89 -18.20
C ILE A 197 -7.64 -1.89 -17.73
N SER A 198 -8.06 -2.92 -16.98
CA SER A 198 -9.42 -3.00 -16.44
C SER A 198 -9.76 -1.80 -15.55
N LEU A 199 -8.83 -1.31 -14.73
CA LEU A 199 -9.03 -0.10 -13.94
C LEU A 199 -9.25 1.14 -14.82
N CYS A 200 -8.47 1.29 -15.89
CA CYS A 200 -8.66 2.39 -16.83
C CYS A 200 -10.02 2.32 -17.52
N LEU A 201 -10.45 1.13 -17.93
CA LEU A 201 -11.77 0.90 -18.53
C LEU A 201 -12.90 1.21 -17.55
N ASN A 202 -12.79 0.79 -16.30
CA ASN A 202 -13.81 1.07 -15.29
C ASN A 202 -13.96 2.57 -15.04
N VAL A 203 -12.84 3.31 -14.94
CA VAL A 203 -12.86 4.78 -14.82
C VAL A 203 -13.47 5.42 -16.07
N ALA A 204 -13.14 4.93 -17.27
CA ALA A 204 -13.71 5.45 -18.51
C ALA A 204 -15.23 5.23 -18.59
N LEU A 205 -15.69 4.01 -18.32
CA LEU A 205 -17.12 3.67 -18.31
C LEU A 205 -17.88 4.49 -17.27
N ALA A 206 -17.36 4.58 -16.04
CA ALA A 206 -17.99 5.37 -14.98
C ALA A 206 -17.99 6.88 -15.25
N SER A 207 -17.07 7.36 -16.11
CA SER A 207 -17.03 8.75 -16.56
C SER A 207 -17.90 9.00 -17.80
N GLY A 208 -18.66 8.00 -18.27
CA GLY A 208 -19.61 8.13 -19.39
C GLY A 208 -19.00 7.98 -20.78
N TYR A 209 -17.74 7.55 -20.90
CA TYR A 209 -17.13 7.27 -22.21
C TYR A 209 -17.75 6.01 -22.83
N LYS A 210 -18.20 6.14 -24.08
CA LYS A 210 -18.82 5.03 -24.85
C LYS A 210 -17.83 4.26 -25.73
N VAL A 211 -16.69 4.88 -26.05
CA VAL A 211 -15.65 4.33 -26.91
C VAL A 211 -14.31 4.52 -26.20
N VAL A 212 -13.51 3.46 -26.15
CA VAL A 212 -12.14 3.51 -25.64
C VAL A 212 -11.22 2.97 -26.71
N PHE A 213 -10.20 3.75 -27.04
CA PHE A 213 -9.13 3.31 -27.93
C PHE A 213 -7.97 2.78 -27.10
N ILE A 214 -7.47 1.60 -27.45
CA ILE A 214 -6.30 0.98 -26.81
C ILE A 214 -5.15 1.05 -27.81
N THR A 215 -4.07 1.75 -27.45
CA THR A 215 -2.91 1.92 -28.31
C THR A 215 -1.66 1.26 -27.71
N PRO A 216 -0.77 0.71 -28.57
CA PRO A 216 0.52 0.22 -28.12
C PRO A 216 1.47 1.41 -27.90
N GLY A 217 1.48 1.94 -26.68
CA GLY A 217 2.44 2.96 -26.26
C GLY A 217 2.14 4.39 -26.70
N TYR A 218 3.04 5.31 -26.33
CA TYR A 218 2.80 6.75 -26.39
C TYR A 218 2.68 7.32 -27.81
N VAL A 219 3.29 6.68 -28.82
CA VAL A 219 3.21 7.15 -30.21
C VAL A 219 1.78 7.00 -30.72
N GLY A 220 1.15 5.83 -30.53
CA GLY A 220 -0.23 5.61 -30.90
C GLY A 220 -1.20 6.52 -30.13
N GLU A 221 -0.92 6.81 -28.86
CA GLU A 221 -1.70 7.76 -28.05
C GLU A 221 -1.67 9.19 -28.61
N ARG A 222 -0.56 9.65 -29.21
CA ARG A 222 -0.44 11.02 -29.75
C ARG A 222 -1.16 11.24 -31.08
N VAL A 223 -1.52 10.15 -31.78
CA VAL A 223 -2.08 10.20 -33.14
C VAL A 223 -3.62 10.09 -33.13
N LEU A 224 -4.21 9.74 -31.98
CA LEU A 224 -5.66 9.75 -31.73
C LEU A 224 -6.11 11.10 -31.18
#